data_AF-A0A536Q7E6-F1
#
_entry.id   AF-A0A536Q7E6-F1
#
_cell.length_a   1.000
_cell.length_b   1.000
_cell.length_c   1.000
_cell.angle_alpha   90.00
_cell.angle_beta   90.00
_cell.angle_gamma   90.00
#
_symmetry.space_group_name_H-M   'P 1'
#
loop_
_entity.id
_entity.type
_entity.pdbx_description
1 polymer ?
#
loop_
_entity_poly.entity_id
_entity_poly.type
_entity_poly.pdbx_seq_one_letter_code
_entity_poly.pdbx_strand_id
1 'polypeptide(L)'
;MERSIPADSATLRGARAVGIVCATLFFLPVIFALAFPSAFLFTPYNRSYERMIASVLIALGLGLLLALRDPVRNAGVFAIAGLTTGLLGASVVYALIVDGADPLHWVAQVPILAAITVTLVITYTRLRRPNPIVVRIVVAAVVLLPFAFYVHDLAYAAFVAGR
;
A
#
# COMPACT_ATOMS: atom_id res chain seq x y z
N MET A 1 2.27 -35.16 -3.98
CA MET A 1 2.87 -33.94 -3.39
C MET A 1 3.81 -33.35 -4.42
N GLU A 2 3.36 -32.31 -5.13
CA GLU A 2 4.22 -31.59 -6.08
C GLU A 2 5.30 -30.84 -5.29
N ARG A 3 6.57 -31.24 -5.44
CA ARG A 3 7.70 -30.52 -4.85
C ARG A 3 7.81 -29.17 -5.54
N SER A 4 7.43 -28.10 -4.86
CA SER A 4 7.75 -26.73 -5.29
C SER A 4 9.26 -26.61 -5.46
N ILE A 5 9.72 -26.23 -6.65
CA ILE A 5 11.13 -25.99 -6.93
C ILE A 5 11.66 -24.96 -5.91
N PRO A 6 12.74 -25.25 -5.17
CA PRO A 6 13.29 -24.31 -4.19
C PRO A 6 13.61 -22.98 -4.86
N ALA A 7 13.12 -21.88 -4.30
CA ALA A 7 13.50 -20.55 -4.78
C ALA A 7 15.02 -20.37 -4.65
N ASP A 8 15.66 -19.82 -5.68
CA ASP A 8 17.09 -19.58 -5.68
C ASP A 8 17.50 -18.67 -4.50
N SER A 9 18.67 -18.94 -3.93
CA SER A 9 19.25 -18.21 -2.80
C SER A 9 19.35 -16.70 -3.05
N ALA A 10 19.61 -16.28 -4.29
CA ALA A 10 19.61 -14.88 -4.71
C ALA A 10 18.21 -14.25 -4.61
N THR A 11 17.17 -14.98 -5.00
CA THR A 11 15.77 -14.54 -4.90
C THR A 11 15.35 -14.37 -3.44
N LEU A 12 15.77 -15.28 -2.56
CA LEU A 12 15.49 -15.19 -1.13
C LEU A 12 16.18 -13.98 -0.47
N ARG A 13 17.45 -13.74 -0.82
CA ARG A 13 18.18 -12.55 -0.35
C ARG A 13 17.53 -11.26 -0.84
N GLY A 14 17.15 -11.22 -2.12
CA GLY A 14 16.43 -10.09 -2.71
C GLY A 14 15.10 -9.82 -2.00
N ALA A 15 14.29 -10.86 -1.76
CA ALA A 15 13.02 -10.72 -1.05
C ALA A 15 13.19 -10.19 0.38
N ARG A 16 14.25 -10.63 1.09
CA ARG A 16 14.58 -10.09 2.40
C ARG A 16 14.98 -8.62 2.35
N ALA A 17 15.86 -8.25 1.43
CA ALA A 17 16.26 -6.85 1.25
C ALA A 17 15.05 -5.97 0.93
N VAL A 18 14.20 -6.38 -0.02
CA VAL A 18 12.98 -5.65 -0.38
C VAL A 18 12.03 -5.54 0.82
N GLY A 19 11.82 -6.64 1.57
CA GLY A 19 10.95 -6.61 2.73
C GLY A 19 11.45 -5.68 3.84
N ILE A 20 12.77 -5.62 4.08
CA ILE A 20 13.38 -4.65 5.02
C ILE A 20 13.16 -3.22 4.53
N VAL A 21 13.49 -2.94 3.27
CA VAL A 21 13.35 -1.59 2.69
C VAL A 21 11.89 -1.13 2.75
N CYS A 22 10.95 -1.98 2.32
CA CYS A 22 9.52 -1.65 2.35
C CYS A 22 9.01 -1.49 3.78
N ALA A 23 9.44 -2.33 4.73
CA ALA A 23 9.08 -2.17 6.13
C ALA A 23 9.56 -0.81 6.68
N THR A 24 10.80 -0.42 6.42
CA THR A 24 11.33 0.90 6.79
C THR A 24 10.52 2.02 6.16
N LEU A 25 10.19 1.91 4.87
CA LEU A 25 9.36 2.90 4.17
C LEU A 25 7.93 2.98 4.70
N PHE A 26 7.40 1.95 5.37
CA PHE A 26 6.12 2.03 6.06
C PHE A 26 6.18 2.81 7.37
N PHE A 27 7.27 2.68 8.12
CA PHE A 27 7.48 3.50 9.33
C PHE A 27 7.77 4.95 9.01
N LEU A 28 8.34 5.22 7.84
CA LEU A 28 8.82 6.54 7.43
C LEU A 28 7.72 7.63 7.45
N PRO A 29 6.54 7.45 6.80
CA PRO A 29 5.44 8.42 6.91
C PRO A 29 4.97 8.66 8.34
N VAL A 30 4.96 7.63 9.19
CA VAL A 30 4.52 7.75 10.58
C VAL A 30 5.46 8.66 11.39
N ILE A 31 6.76 8.54 11.15
CA ILE A 31 7.78 9.35 11.83
C ILE A 31 7.83 10.76 11.23
N PHE A 32 7.90 10.88 9.91
CA PHE A 32 8.05 12.18 9.26
C PHE A 32 6.79 13.04 9.28
N ALA A 33 5.60 12.46 9.48
CA ALA A 33 4.39 13.24 9.71
C ALA A 33 4.51 14.21 10.92
N LEU A 34 5.42 13.94 11.87
CA LEU A 34 5.69 14.84 12.99
C LEU A 34 6.43 16.13 12.58
N ALA A 35 7.29 16.04 11.56
CA ALA A 35 8.11 17.16 11.08
C ALA A 35 7.51 17.83 9.85
N PHE A 36 6.86 17.05 8.98
CA PHE A 36 6.29 17.47 7.70
C PHE A 36 4.84 16.97 7.57
N PRO A 37 3.91 17.45 8.41
CA PRO A 37 2.54 16.95 8.43
C PRO A 37 1.83 17.13 7.09
N SER A 38 2.05 18.25 6.39
CA SER A 38 1.45 18.52 5.06
C SER A 38 1.90 17.55 3.96
N ALA A 39 2.99 16.81 4.16
CA ALA A 39 3.49 15.84 3.18
C ALA A 39 2.85 14.45 3.34
N PHE A 40 2.29 14.15 4.51
CA PHE A 40 1.89 12.80 4.91
C PHE A 40 0.49 12.69 5.53
N LEU A 41 -0.11 13.81 5.95
CA LEU A 41 -1.42 13.91 6.56
C LEU A 41 -2.34 14.79 5.73
N PHE A 42 -3.65 14.56 5.85
CA PHE A 42 -4.68 15.31 5.14
C PHE A 42 -5.36 16.31 6.07
N THR A 43 -5.60 17.52 5.59
CA THR A 43 -6.38 18.54 6.30
C THR A 43 -7.88 18.33 6.07
N PRO A 44 -8.73 18.62 7.07
CA PRO A 44 -8.40 19.01 8.45
C PRO A 44 -7.84 17.84 9.27
N TYR A 45 -6.78 18.12 10.04
CA TYR A 45 -6.10 17.10 10.84
C TYR A 45 -7.03 16.48 11.89
N ASN A 46 -7.13 15.14 11.86
CA ASN A 46 -7.98 14.38 12.77
C ASN A 46 -7.18 13.24 13.38
N ARG A 47 -6.96 13.33 14.69
CA ARG A 47 -6.18 12.35 15.47
C ARG A 47 -6.66 10.91 15.32
N SER A 48 -7.97 10.69 15.11
CA SER A 48 -8.50 9.34 14.92
C SER A 48 -8.05 8.76 13.58
N TYR A 49 -8.17 9.53 12.49
CA TYR A 49 -7.72 9.09 11.17
C TYR A 49 -6.19 8.93 11.11
N GLU A 50 -5.44 9.85 11.72
CA GLU A 50 -3.98 9.75 11.83
C GLU A 50 -3.54 8.45 12.52
N ARG A 51 -4.15 8.11 13.66
CA ARG A 51 -3.86 6.87 14.39
C ARG A 51 -4.27 5.62 13.62
N MET A 52 -5.40 5.67 12.90
CA MET A 52 -5.84 4.57 12.04
C MET A 52 -4.81 4.31 10.93
N ILE A 53 -4.42 5.34 10.18
CA ILE A 53 -3.43 5.21 9.11
C ILE A 53 -2.08 4.74 9.68
N ALA A 54 -1.60 5.35 10.76
CA ALA A 54 -0.35 4.95 11.40
C ALA A 54 -0.37 3.49 11.85
N SER A 55 -1.48 3.02 12.44
CA SER A 55 -1.62 1.64 12.88
C SER A 55 -1.56 0.64 11.72
N VAL A 56 -2.18 0.98 10.58
CA VAL A 56 -2.13 0.15 9.36
C VAL A 56 -0.71 0.10 8.81
N LEU A 57 -0.02 1.24 8.68
CA LEU A 57 1.35 1.28 8.17
C LEU A 57 2.32 0.50 9.07
N ILE A 58 2.22 0.68 10.40
CA ILE A 58 3.02 -0.08 11.37
C ILE A 58 2.74 -1.59 11.24
N ALA A 59 1.47 -1.99 11.13
CA ALA A 59 1.10 -3.39 10.97
C ALA A 59 1.66 -4.00 9.67
N LEU A 60 1.63 -3.27 8.56
CA LEU A 60 2.23 -3.69 7.29
C LEU A 60 3.76 -3.85 7.43
N GLY A 61 4.43 -2.89 8.08
CA GLY A 61 5.87 -2.94 8.32
C GLY A 61 6.26 -4.15 9.19
N LEU A 62 5.60 -4.34 10.33
CA LEU A 62 5.83 -5.48 11.21
C LEU A 62 5.50 -6.82 10.53
N GLY A 63 4.40 -6.88 9.80
CA GLY A 63 3.99 -8.06 9.03
C GLY A 63 5.05 -8.48 8.02
N LEU A 64 5.61 -7.52 7.27
CA LEU A 64 6.72 -7.77 6.35
C LEU A 64 7.97 -8.28 7.07
N LEU A 65 8.37 -7.65 8.18
CA LEU A 65 9.54 -8.08 8.96
C LEU A 65 9.39 -9.52 9.47
N LEU A 66 8.19 -9.89 9.93
CA LEU A 66 7.89 -11.26 10.36
C LEU A 66 7.92 -12.25 9.19
N ALA A 67 7.45 -11.83 8.01
CA ALA A 67 7.47 -12.64 6.80
C ALA A 67 8.89 -13.01 6.35
N LEU A 68 9.91 -12.20 6.69
CA LEU A 68 11.30 -12.40 6.26
C LEU A 68 11.96 -13.69 6.75
N ARG A 69 11.44 -14.29 7.83
CA ARG A 69 11.93 -15.58 8.36
C ARG A 69 11.87 -16.67 7.29
N ASP A 70 10.76 -16.71 6.57
CA ASP A 70 10.53 -17.60 5.43
C ASP A 70 9.69 -16.87 4.36
N PRO A 71 10.33 -16.14 3.43
CA PRO A 71 9.63 -15.31 2.45
C PRO A 71 8.75 -16.13 1.49
N VAL A 72 9.11 -17.38 1.20
CA VAL A 72 8.37 -18.24 0.25
C VAL A 72 7.08 -18.74 0.89
N ARG A 73 7.17 -19.20 2.15
CA ARG A 73 5.98 -19.61 2.92
C ARG A 73 5.06 -18.42 3.17
N ASN A 74 5.62 -17.25 3.44
CA ASN A 74 4.89 -16.03 3.75
C ASN A 74 4.68 -15.11 2.53
N ALA A 75 4.80 -15.62 1.31
CA ALA A 75 4.68 -14.82 0.08
C ALA A 75 3.36 -14.04 -0.01
N GLY A 76 2.28 -14.56 0.60
CA GLY A 76 0.99 -13.87 0.69
C GLY A 76 1.04 -12.53 1.41
N VAL A 77 1.96 -12.35 2.37
CA VAL A 77 2.13 -11.06 3.08
C VAL A 77 2.61 -9.97 2.12
N PHE A 78 3.52 -10.30 1.19
CA PHE A 78 3.98 -9.36 0.16
C PHE A 78 2.83 -8.97 -0.79
N ALA A 79 1.97 -9.93 -1.15
CA ALA A 79 0.82 -9.67 -2.00
C ALA A 79 -0.21 -8.75 -1.32
N ILE A 80 -0.56 -9.04 -0.06
CA ILE A 80 -1.52 -8.23 0.71
C ILE A 80 -0.96 -6.83 0.96
N ALA A 81 0.31 -6.72 1.34
CA ALA A 81 0.95 -5.43 1.54
C ALA A 81 0.98 -4.62 0.23
N GLY A 82 1.35 -5.24 -0.90
CA GLY A 82 1.33 -4.59 -2.21
C GLY A 82 -0.06 -4.14 -2.67
N LEU A 83 -1.10 -4.97 -2.46
CA LEU A 83 -2.49 -4.59 -2.75
C LEU A 83 -2.93 -3.41 -1.87
N THR A 84 -2.65 -3.49 -0.57
CA THR A 84 -3.04 -2.45 0.40
C THR A 84 -2.37 -1.11 0.06
N THR A 85 -1.09 -1.13 -0.31
CA THR A 85 -0.39 0.09 -0.73
C THR A 85 -0.84 0.61 -2.07
N GLY A 86 -1.22 -0.27 -3.00
CA GLY A 86 -1.80 0.15 -4.28
C GLY A 86 -3.12 0.88 -4.07
N LEU A 87 -4.01 0.33 -3.24
CA LEU A 87 -5.28 0.95 -2.88
C LEU A 87 -5.07 2.29 -2.14
N LEU A 88 -4.16 2.32 -1.16
CA LEU A 88 -3.81 3.54 -0.45
C LEU A 88 -3.22 4.60 -1.39
N GLY A 89 -2.36 4.21 -2.34
CA GLY A 89 -1.83 5.11 -3.36
C GLY A 89 -2.93 5.69 -4.23
N ALA A 90 -3.87 4.86 -4.68
CA ALA A 90 -5.02 5.29 -5.46
C ALA A 90 -5.95 6.25 -4.68
N SER A 91 -6.15 6.02 -3.37
CA SER A 91 -6.93 6.94 -2.54
C SER A 91 -6.24 8.30 -2.37
N VAL A 92 -4.92 8.33 -2.22
CA VAL A 92 -4.16 9.59 -2.15
C VAL A 92 -4.26 10.35 -3.48
N VAL A 93 -4.15 9.65 -4.62
CA VAL A 93 -4.32 10.27 -5.94
C VAL A 93 -5.72 10.84 -6.13
N TYR A 94 -6.76 10.13 -5.68
CA TYR A 94 -8.13 10.64 -5.70
C TYR A 94 -8.23 11.94 -4.89
N ALA A 95 -7.73 11.96 -3.65
CA ALA A 95 -7.75 13.16 -2.82
C ALA A 95 -7.00 14.35 -3.44
N LEU A 96 -5.90 14.10 -4.17
CA LEU A 96 -5.15 15.14 -4.88
C LEU A 96 -5.91 15.73 -6.06
N ILE A 97 -6.70 14.91 -6.77
CA ILE A 97 -7.41 15.32 -7.98
C ILE A 97 -8.79 15.92 -7.65
N VAL A 98 -9.50 15.33 -6.70
CA VAL A 98 -10.90 15.62 -6.41
C VAL A 98 -11.05 16.52 -5.18
N ASP A 99 -10.35 16.21 -4.09
CA ASP A 99 -10.52 16.93 -2.82
C ASP A 99 -9.59 18.15 -2.68
N GLY A 100 -8.66 18.35 -3.62
CA GLY A 100 -7.71 19.45 -3.58
C GLY A 100 -6.67 19.33 -2.46
N ALA A 101 -6.26 18.11 -2.11
CA ALA A 101 -5.23 17.85 -1.12
C ALA A 101 -3.90 18.56 -1.44
N ASP A 102 -3.05 18.75 -0.43
CA ASP A 102 -1.78 19.47 -0.57
C ASP A 102 -0.90 18.84 -1.69
N PRO A 103 -0.46 19.62 -2.69
CA PRO A 103 0.36 19.12 -3.79
C PRO A 103 1.66 18.42 -3.33
N LEU A 104 2.13 18.65 -2.10
CA LEU A 104 3.32 18.01 -1.55
C LEU A 104 3.20 16.47 -1.52
N HIS A 105 1.99 15.92 -1.46
CA HIS A 105 1.78 14.46 -1.55
C HIS A 105 2.24 13.88 -2.91
N TRP A 106 2.22 14.65 -4.01
CA TRP A 106 2.71 14.21 -5.31
C TRP A 106 4.20 13.88 -5.32
N VAL A 107 4.99 14.57 -4.50
CA VAL A 107 6.45 14.41 -4.46
C VAL A 107 6.93 13.58 -3.27
N ALA A 108 6.12 13.46 -2.21
CA ALA A 108 6.44 12.66 -1.04
C ALA A 108 5.72 11.30 -1.05
N GLN A 109 4.41 11.30 -0.79
CA GLN A 109 3.67 10.09 -0.47
C GLN A 109 3.37 9.22 -1.69
N VAL A 110 2.95 9.81 -2.81
CA VAL A 110 2.64 9.09 -4.05
C VAL A 110 3.83 8.26 -4.56
N PRO A 111 5.05 8.81 -4.74
CA PRO A 111 6.18 8.02 -5.25
C PRO A 111 6.62 6.94 -4.27
N ILE A 112 6.56 7.19 -2.96
CA ILE A 112 6.87 6.17 -1.95
C ILE A 112 5.90 4.99 -2.06
N LEU A 113 4.59 5.25 -2.08
CA LEU A 113 3.57 4.20 -2.17
C LEU A 113 3.64 3.44 -3.50
N ALA A 114 3.91 4.13 -4.61
CA ALA A 114 4.10 3.51 -5.91
C ALA A 114 5.33 2.57 -5.91
N ALA A 115 6.47 3.04 -5.39
CA ALA A 115 7.69 2.25 -5.29
C ALA A 115 7.51 1.01 -4.42
N ILE A 116 6.88 1.13 -3.25
CA ILE A 116 6.56 0.00 -2.37
C ILE A 116 5.65 -0.99 -3.11
N THR A 117 4.57 -0.52 -3.73
CA THR A 117 3.62 -1.38 -4.45
C THR A 117 4.31 -2.17 -5.55
N VAL A 118 5.07 -1.50 -6.42
CA VAL A 118 5.77 -2.15 -7.54
C VAL A 118 6.79 -3.17 -7.04
N THR A 119 7.60 -2.82 -6.05
CA THR A 119 8.64 -3.72 -5.52
C THR A 119 8.05 -4.93 -4.80
N LEU A 120 6.97 -4.77 -4.04
CA LEU A 120 6.27 -5.88 -3.38
C LEU A 120 5.59 -6.81 -4.38
N VAL A 121 4.95 -6.27 -5.43
CA VAL A 121 4.35 -7.06 -6.50
C VAL A 121 5.41 -7.86 -7.25
N ILE A 122 6.52 -7.22 -7.66
CA ILE A 122 7.63 -7.91 -8.34
C ILE A 122 8.23 -8.99 -7.44
N THR A 123 8.43 -8.71 -6.15
CA THR A 123 8.97 -9.69 -5.21
C THR A 123 8.02 -10.87 -5.04
N TYR A 124 6.72 -10.59 -4.91
CA TYR A 124 5.70 -11.64 -4.86
C TYR A 124 5.70 -12.52 -6.12
N THR A 125 5.74 -11.92 -7.31
CA THR A 125 5.72 -12.70 -8.57
C THR A 125 6.98 -13.55 -8.78
N ARG A 126 8.11 -13.13 -8.21
CA ARG A 126 9.34 -13.93 -8.16
C ARG A 126 9.27 -15.08 -7.15
N LEU A 127 8.60 -14.87 -6.02
CA LEU A 127 8.42 -15.90 -4.98
C LEU A 127 7.34 -16.93 -5.34
N ARG A 128 6.28 -16.50 -6.03
CA ARG A 128 5.17 -17.34 -6.51
C ARG A 128 4.70 -16.85 -7.86
N ARG A 129 4.44 -17.78 -8.79
CA ARG A 129 3.76 -17.45 -10.05
C ARG A 129 2.29 -17.13 -9.76
N PRO A 130 1.85 -15.88 -9.91
CA PRO A 130 0.45 -15.54 -9.66
C PRO A 130 -0.43 -16.04 -10.80
N ASN A 131 -1.68 -16.36 -10.49
CA ASN A 131 -2.67 -16.61 -11.53
C ASN A 131 -2.96 -15.27 -12.26
N PRO A 132 -2.87 -15.22 -13.60
CA PRO A 132 -3.05 -13.98 -14.37
C PRO A 132 -4.42 -13.33 -14.15
N ILE A 133 -5.47 -14.12 -13.87
CA ILE A 133 -6.80 -13.61 -13.54
C ILE A 133 -6.76 -12.81 -12.24
N VAL A 134 -6.08 -13.33 -11.21
CA VAL A 134 -5.95 -12.64 -9.91
C VAL A 134 -5.19 -11.32 -10.08
N VAL A 135 -4.13 -11.30 -10.89
CA VAL A 135 -3.38 -10.06 -11.17
C VAL A 135 -4.28 -9.02 -11.83
N ARG A 136 -5.08 -9.42 -12.83
CA ARG A 136 -6.03 -8.51 -13.50
C ARG A 136 -7.08 -7.96 -12.54
N ILE A 137 -7.63 -8.81 -11.67
CA ILE A 137 -8.61 -8.38 -10.66
C ILE A 137 -7.98 -7.37 -9.69
N VAL A 138 -6.75 -7.63 -9.21
CA VAL A 138 -6.04 -6.73 -8.30
C VAL A 138 -5.76 -5.39 -8.97
N VAL A 139 -5.23 -5.40 -10.20
CA VAL A 139 -5.00 -4.16 -10.97
C VAL A 139 -6.30 -3.41 -11.20
N ALA A 140 -7.37 -4.10 -11.60
CA ALA A 140 -8.68 -3.50 -11.78
C ALA A 140 -9.20 -2.90 -10.47
N ALA A 141 -9.05 -3.58 -9.33
CA ALA A 141 -9.48 -3.06 -8.03
C ALA A 141 -8.75 -1.76 -7.66
N VAL A 142 -7.44 -1.67 -7.89
CA VAL A 142 -6.66 -0.45 -7.65
C VAL A 142 -7.07 0.68 -8.59
N VAL A 143 -7.26 0.39 -9.88
CA VAL A 143 -7.63 1.38 -10.90
C VAL A 143 -9.08 1.86 -10.76
N LEU A 144 -9.99 0.98 -10.33
CA LEU A 144 -11.41 1.29 -10.14
C LEU A 144 -11.70 1.93 -8.79
N LEU A 145 -10.76 1.90 -7.83
CA LEU A 145 -10.96 2.48 -6.50
C LEU A 145 -11.32 3.98 -6.54
N PRO A 146 -10.66 4.85 -7.32
CA PRO A 146 -11.06 6.26 -7.45
C PRO A 146 -12.49 6.43 -7.95
N PHE A 147 -12.94 5.57 -8.87
CA PHE A 147 -14.32 5.59 -9.34
C PHE A 147 -15.30 5.14 -8.25
N ALA A 148 -14.93 4.13 -7.46
CA ALA A 148 -15.73 3.70 -6.32
C ALA A 148 -15.87 4.81 -5.27
N PHE A 149 -14.81 5.57 -4.99
CA PHE A 149 -14.89 6.75 -4.11
C PHE A 149 -15.78 7.84 -4.68
N TYR A 150 -15.67 8.15 -5.96
CA TYR A 150 -16.56 9.11 -6.60
C TYR A 150 -18.04 8.74 -6.45
N VAL A 151 -18.39 7.47 -6.70
CA VAL A 151 -19.77 6.98 -6.52
C VAL A 151 -20.19 7.04 -5.05
N HIS A 152 -19.29 6.68 -4.13
CA HIS A 152 -19.54 6.79 -2.70
C HIS A 152 -19.83 8.23 -2.27
N ASP A 153 -19.03 9.19 -2.72
CA ASP A 153 -19.17 10.60 -2.34
C ASP A 153 -20.44 11.22 -2.91
N LEU A 154 -20.80 10.86 -4.14
CA LEU A 154 -22.09 11.23 -4.75
C LEU A 154 -23.26 10.69 -3.93
N ALA A 155 -23.20 9.42 -3.52
CA ALA A 155 -24.23 8.82 -2.68
C ALA A 155 -24.28 9.48 -1.30
N TYR A 156 -23.13 9.75 -0.68
CA TYR A 156 -23.04 10.41 0.61
C TYR A 156 -23.67 11.82 0.56
N ALA A 157 -23.37 12.59 -0.49
CA ALA A 157 -23.96 13.90 -0.71
C ALA A 157 -25.49 13.83 -0.84
N ALA A 158 -26.00 12.86 -1.60
CA ALA A 158 -27.44 12.70 -1.85
C ALA A 158 -28.22 12.24 -0.60
N PHE A 159 -27.64 11.36 0.23
CA PHE A 159 -28.39 10.70 1.31
C PHE A 159 -28.05 11.18 2.71
N VAL A 160 -26.86 11.73 2.92
CA VAL A 160 -26.36 12.11 4.25
C VAL A 160 -26.19 13.62 4.37
N ALA A 161 -25.50 14.27 3.42
CA ALA A 161 -25.24 15.71 3.50
C ALA A 161 -26.46 16.58 3.17
N GLY A 162 -27.46 16.02 2.47
CA GLY A 162 -28.73 16.68 2.16
C GLY A 162 -29.80 16.61 3.26
N ARG A 163 -29.47 16.09 4.44
CA ARG A 163 -30.31 16.13 5.65
C ARG A 163 -29.73 17.10 6.67
#